data_AF-A0A1F7RRP5-F1
#
_entry.id   AF-A0A1F7RRP5-F1
#
_cell.length_a   1.000
_cell.length_b   1.000
_cell.length_c   1.000
_cell.angle_alpha   90.00
_cell.angle_beta   90.00
_cell.angle_gamma   90.00
#
_symmetry.space_group_name_H-M   'P 1'
#
loop_
_entity.id
_entity.type
_entity.pdbx_description
1 polymer ?
#
loop_
_entity_poly.entity_id
_entity_poly.type
_entity_poly.pdbx_seq_one_letter_code
_entity_poly.pdbx_strand_id
1 'polypeptide(L)'
;MLLSTGSIYVIPPGEVAKGIATTGVLNPTAPTGEEVIKLTNAIKANAVITGVVKEYGELRSGTTSANIISLSVQMIEGQTGRIVWSASSTKGGIGIKDRLFGGGGEPMNTVTLKAVNDLLDKLFK
;
A
#
# COMPACT_ATOMS: atom_id res chain seq x y z
N MET A 1 8.49 7.21 1.41
CA MET A 1 8.94 5.96 0.75
C MET A 1 9.48 5.03 1.83
N LEU A 2 9.25 3.71 1.76
CA LEU A 2 9.75 2.77 2.78
C LEU A 2 11.28 2.71 2.83
N LEU A 3 11.94 2.63 1.67
CA LEU A 3 13.41 2.65 1.58
C LEU A 3 14.01 3.96 2.12
N SER A 4 13.32 5.08 1.95
CA SER A 4 13.82 6.40 2.38
C SER A 4 13.71 6.62 3.88
N THR A 5 13.03 5.73 4.64
CA THR A 5 12.97 5.87 6.10
C THR A 5 14.25 5.38 6.77
N GLY A 6 15.08 4.59 6.08
CA GLY A 6 16.30 3.99 6.63
C GLY A 6 16.07 2.89 7.67
N SER A 7 14.84 2.72 8.14
CA SER A 7 14.48 1.74 9.18
C SER A 7 14.27 0.33 8.65
N ILE A 8 14.04 0.17 7.35
CA ILE A 8 13.72 -1.13 6.71
C ILE A 8 14.58 -1.30 5.47
N TYR A 9 15.23 -2.45 5.35
CA TYR A 9 15.88 -2.87 4.12
C TYR A 9 14.84 -3.43 3.14
N VAL A 10 14.74 -2.83 1.96
CA VAL A 10 13.79 -3.24 0.92
C VAL A 10 14.53 -4.04 -0.15
N ILE A 11 14.10 -5.29 -0.36
CA ILE A 11 14.66 -6.15 -1.40
C ILE A 11 14.30 -5.60 -2.79
N PRO A 12 15.24 -5.57 -3.75
CA PRO A 12 14.98 -5.07 -5.09
C PRO A 12 13.84 -5.83 -5.82
N PRO A 13 13.03 -5.14 -6.63
CA PRO A 13 11.86 -5.75 -7.28
C PRO A 13 12.22 -6.91 -8.21
N GLY A 14 13.39 -6.90 -8.84
CA GLY A 14 13.84 -8.02 -9.69
C GLY A 14 14.11 -9.31 -8.90
N GLU A 15 14.66 -9.19 -7.69
CA GLU A 15 14.88 -10.34 -6.80
C GLU A 15 13.55 -10.86 -6.23
N VAL A 16 12.64 -9.95 -5.88
CA VAL A 16 11.26 -10.32 -5.49
C VAL A 16 10.54 -11.06 -6.62
N ALA A 17 10.61 -10.56 -7.86
CA ALA A 17 9.98 -11.19 -9.02
C ALA A 17 10.57 -12.58 -9.30
N LYS A 18 11.90 -12.72 -9.24
CA LYS A 18 12.57 -14.02 -9.34
C LYS A 18 12.14 -14.97 -8.21
N GLY A 19 12.05 -14.46 -6.98
CA GLY A 19 11.58 -15.22 -5.82
C GLY A 19 10.16 -15.74 -5.99
N ILE A 20 9.23 -14.88 -6.43
CA ILE A 20 7.84 -15.24 -6.74
C ILE A 20 7.79 -16.37 -7.78
N ALA A 21 8.51 -16.20 -8.90
CA ALA A 21 8.54 -17.20 -9.97
C ALA A 21 9.14 -18.54 -9.51
N THR A 22 10.21 -18.50 -8.72
CA THR A 22 10.92 -19.71 -8.26
C THR A 22 10.14 -20.47 -7.18
N THR A 23 9.39 -19.77 -6.33
CA THR A 23 8.62 -20.36 -5.22
C THR A 23 7.20 -20.75 -5.60
N GLY A 24 6.78 -20.45 -6.84
CA GLY A 24 5.48 -20.86 -7.37
C GLY A 24 4.31 -20.14 -6.71
N VAL A 25 4.50 -18.91 -6.24
CA VAL A 25 3.40 -18.09 -5.67
C VAL A 25 2.38 -17.80 -6.77
N LEU A 26 1.17 -18.31 -6.62
CA LEU A 26 0.14 -18.26 -7.67
C LEU A 26 -0.50 -16.88 -7.75
N ASN A 27 -0.75 -16.25 -6.60
CA ASN A 27 -1.33 -14.92 -6.52
C ASN A 27 -0.45 -13.97 -5.68
N PRO A 28 0.50 -13.26 -6.30
CA PRO A 28 1.37 -12.33 -5.60
C PRO A 28 0.65 -11.15 -4.95
N THR A 29 -0.57 -10.82 -5.40
CA THR A 29 -1.35 -9.72 -4.83
C THR A 29 -2.01 -10.08 -3.49
N ALA A 30 -2.22 -11.38 -3.23
CA ALA A 30 -2.77 -11.89 -1.98
C ALA A 30 -2.18 -13.28 -1.68
N PRO A 31 -0.88 -13.37 -1.34
CA PRO A 31 -0.22 -14.63 -1.06
C PRO A 31 -0.76 -15.24 0.24
N THR A 32 -0.82 -16.56 0.28
CA THR A 32 -1.11 -17.34 1.49
C THR A 32 0.07 -17.29 2.46
N GLY A 33 -0.16 -17.62 3.74
CA GLY A 33 0.91 -17.68 4.74
C GLY A 33 2.03 -18.66 4.35
N GLU A 34 1.68 -19.81 3.77
CA GLU A 34 2.65 -20.80 3.28
C GLU A 34 3.49 -20.26 2.12
N GLU A 35 2.87 -19.55 1.17
CA GLU A 35 3.58 -18.89 0.07
C GLU A 35 4.53 -17.81 0.58
N VAL A 36 4.12 -17.04 1.60
CA VAL A 36 5.00 -16.05 2.24
C VAL A 36 6.19 -16.73 2.91
N ILE A 37 6.00 -17.83 3.63
CA ILE A 37 7.09 -18.59 4.25
C ILE A 37 8.08 -19.08 3.18
N LYS A 38 7.59 -19.65 2.07
CA LYS A 38 8.44 -20.12 0.97
C LYS A 38 9.21 -18.96 0.32
N LEU A 39 8.52 -17.87 -0.01
CA LEU A 39 9.08 -16.69 -0.66
C LEU A 39 10.18 -16.05 0.20
N THR A 40 9.87 -15.76 1.46
CA THR A 40 10.81 -15.11 2.39
C THR A 40 12.05 -15.96 2.64
N ASN A 41 11.92 -17.29 2.72
CA ASN A 41 13.07 -18.21 2.81
C ASN A 41 13.95 -18.22 1.56
N ALA A 42 13.35 -18.05 0.37
CA ALA A 42 14.07 -18.02 -0.90
C ALA A 42 14.88 -16.72 -1.08
N ILE A 43 14.28 -15.57 -0.75
CA ILE A 43 14.92 -14.24 -0.92
C ILE A 43 15.56 -13.70 0.36
N LYS A 44 15.58 -14.48 1.44
CA LYS A 44 16.12 -14.11 2.76
C LYS A 44 15.50 -12.83 3.35
N ALA A 45 14.19 -12.64 3.13
CA ALA A 45 13.41 -11.57 3.76
C ALA A 45 12.88 -11.99 5.14
N ASN A 46 12.61 -11.01 6.01
CA ASN A 46 11.94 -11.27 7.29
C ASN A 46 10.40 -11.20 7.18
N ALA A 47 9.89 -10.39 6.25
CA ALA A 47 8.46 -10.17 6.08
C ALA A 47 8.14 -9.74 4.63
N VAL A 48 6.87 -9.86 4.26
CA VAL A 48 6.31 -9.36 3.00
C VAL A 48 5.27 -8.30 3.30
N ILE A 49 5.36 -7.16 2.62
CA ILE A 49 4.29 -6.15 2.59
C ILE A 49 3.51 -6.34 1.30
N THR A 50 2.20 -6.54 1.40
CA THR A 50 1.28 -6.63 0.27
C THR A 50 0.05 -5.76 0.52
N GLY A 51 -0.69 -5.43 -0.53
CA GLY A 51 -1.84 -4.57 -0.40
C GLY A 51 -2.57 -4.35 -1.72
N VAL A 52 -3.62 -3.55 -1.65
CA VAL A 52 -4.48 -3.22 -2.77
C VAL A 52 -4.77 -1.72 -2.78
N VAL A 53 -4.75 -1.15 -3.97
CA VAL A 53 -5.32 0.18 -4.24
C VAL A 53 -6.79 -0.03 -4.55
N LYS A 54 -7.66 0.42 -3.65
CA LYS A 54 -9.13 0.28 -3.76
C LYS A 54 -9.72 1.35 -4.67
N GLU A 55 -9.22 2.58 -4.55
CA GLU A 55 -9.64 3.71 -5.37
C GLU A 55 -8.41 4.53 -5.78
N TYR A 56 -8.39 4.98 -7.03
CA TYR A 56 -7.39 5.91 -7.55
C TYR A 56 -7.99 6.66 -8.74
N GLY A 57 -8.31 7.93 -8.55
CA GLY A 57 -8.74 8.78 -9.65
C GLY A 57 -9.52 10.00 -9.21
N GLU A 58 -10.19 10.61 -10.18
CA GLU A 58 -11.12 11.70 -9.94
C GLU A 58 -12.49 11.13 -9.57
N LEU A 59 -12.99 11.53 -8.40
CA LEU A 59 -14.36 11.30 -7.97
C LEU A 59 -15.19 12.53 -8.34
N ARG A 60 -16.26 12.33 -9.11
CA ARG A 60 -17.21 13.38 -9.49
C ARG A 60 -18.50 13.24 -8.68
N SER A 61 -19.00 14.35 -8.15
CA SER A 61 -20.32 14.43 -7.52
C SER A 61 -21.01 15.73 -7.94
N GLY A 62 -22.10 15.59 -8.70
CA GLY A 62 -22.76 16.74 -9.32
C GLY A 62 -21.82 17.50 -10.25
N THR A 63 -21.65 18.79 -10.00
CA THR A 63 -20.76 19.70 -10.76
C THR A 63 -19.34 19.78 -10.19
N THR A 64 -19.05 19.10 -9.08
CA THR A 64 -17.75 19.17 -8.40
C THR A 64 -16.95 17.88 -8.63
N SER A 65 -15.64 18.01 -8.74
CA SER A 65 -14.74 16.87 -8.79
C SER A 65 -13.51 17.03 -7.89
N ALA A 66 -13.01 15.90 -7.39
CA ALA A 66 -11.85 15.85 -6.52
C ALA A 66 -11.09 14.54 -6.70
N ASN A 67 -9.77 14.57 -6.53
CA ASN A 67 -8.97 13.34 -6.56
C ASN A 67 -9.16 12.56 -5.27
N ILE A 68 -9.24 11.24 -5.37
CA ILE A 68 -9.31 10.31 -4.24
C ILE A 68 -8.31 9.18 -4.44
N ILE A 69 -7.70 8.76 -3.32
CA ILE A 69 -6.96 7.51 -3.24
C ILE A 69 -7.42 6.75 -1.99
N SER A 70 -7.63 5.45 -2.16
CA SER A 70 -7.94 4.52 -1.08
C SER A 70 -7.05 3.30 -1.23
N LEU A 71 -6.35 2.94 -0.17
CA LEU A 71 -5.37 1.86 -0.19
C LEU A 71 -5.37 1.10 1.14
N SER A 72 -5.10 -0.20 1.05
CA SER A 72 -5.05 -1.11 2.18
C SER A 72 -3.80 -1.97 2.05
N VAL A 73 -3.02 -2.05 3.11
CA VAL A 73 -1.75 -2.77 3.16
C VAL A 73 -1.70 -3.66 4.39
N GLN A 74 -0.93 -4.74 4.29
CA GLN A 74 -0.66 -5.65 5.38
C GLN A 74 0.79 -6.15 5.29
N MET A 75 1.35 -6.46 6.45
CA MET A 75 2.65 -7.08 6.61
C MET A 75 2.47 -8.50 7.14
N ILE A 76 3.07 -9.47 6.44
CA ILE A 76 3.04 -10.88 6.80
C ILE A 76 4.46 -11.32 7.16
N GLU A 77 4.63 -11.90 8.35
CA GLU A 77 5.92 -12.40 8.82
C GLU A 77 6.32 -13.69 8.10
N GLY A 78 7.60 -13.81 7.71
CA GLY A 78 8.14 -14.96 6.99
C GLY A 78 8.32 -16.25 7.81
N GLN A 79 8.38 -16.17 9.14
CA GLN A 79 8.55 -17.37 9.98
C GLN A 79 7.24 -18.14 10.16
N THR A 80 6.15 -17.41 10.40
CA THR A 80 4.85 -18.00 10.78
C THR A 80 3.78 -17.85 9.69
N GLY A 81 4.00 -16.99 8.69
CA GLY A 81 3.01 -16.65 7.69
C GLY A 81 1.83 -15.83 8.25
N ARG A 82 1.95 -15.29 9.46
CA ARG A 82 0.89 -14.50 10.12
C ARG A 82 0.97 -13.03 9.74
N ILE A 83 -0.20 -12.39 9.65
CA ILE A 83 -0.29 -10.94 9.54
C ILE A 83 0.11 -10.32 10.88
N VAL A 84 1.17 -9.52 10.87
CA VAL A 84 1.70 -8.84 12.06
C VAL A 84 1.33 -7.36 12.12
N TRP A 85 0.94 -6.79 10.98
CA TRP A 85 0.47 -5.41 10.90
C TRP A 85 -0.46 -5.25 9.69
N SER A 86 -1.48 -4.41 9.83
CA SER A 86 -2.33 -3.99 8.72
C SER A 86 -2.81 -2.57 8.93
N ALA A 87 -2.93 -1.83 7.82
CA ALA A 87 -3.42 -0.47 7.84
C ALA A 87 -4.11 -0.13 6.53
N SER A 88 -5.01 0.85 6.59
CA SER A 88 -5.59 1.46 5.41
C SER A 88 -5.53 2.98 5.52
N SER A 89 -5.54 3.63 4.36
CA SER A 89 -5.60 5.08 4.25
C SER A 89 -6.47 5.46 3.07
N THR A 90 -7.39 6.40 3.32
CA THR A 90 -8.18 7.07 2.30
C THR A 90 -7.95 8.56 2.43
N LYS A 91 -7.53 9.21 1.35
CA LYS A 91 -7.29 10.66 1.30
C LYS A 91 -7.91 11.26 0.05
N GLY A 92 -8.18 12.57 0.11
CA GLY A 92 -8.87 13.30 -0.94
C GLY A 92 -10.38 13.12 -0.87
N GLY A 93 -11.02 13.04 -2.03
CA GLY A 93 -12.48 13.05 -2.15
C GLY A 93 -13.06 14.45 -2.00
N ILE A 94 -14.39 14.54 -2.12
CA ILE A 94 -15.12 15.81 -2.10
C ILE A 94 -15.46 16.15 -0.64
N GLY A 95 -14.80 17.17 -0.08
CA GLY A 95 -15.06 17.66 1.27
C GLY A 95 -16.27 18.60 1.35
N ILE A 96 -16.71 18.91 2.58
CA ILE A 96 -17.83 19.85 2.82
C ILE A 96 -17.52 21.24 2.26
N LYS A 97 -16.26 21.70 2.36
CA LYS A 97 -15.84 23.00 1.83
C LYS A 97 -15.85 23.03 0.30
N ASP A 98 -15.41 21.95 -0.34
CA ASP A 98 -15.43 21.84 -1.81
C ASP A 98 -16.86 21.91 -2.35
N ARG A 99 -17.82 21.30 -1.61
CA ARG A 99 -19.25 21.38 -1.90
C ARG A 99 -19.84 22.77 -1.70
N LEU A 100 -19.43 23.49 -0.65
CA LEU A 100 -20.00 24.80 -0.30
C LEU A 100 -19.43 25.94 -1.15
N PHE A 101 -18.16 25.84 -1.56
CA PHE A 101 -17.41 26.95 -2.16
C PHE A 101 -16.89 26.65 -3.59
N GLY A 102 -17.21 25.48 -4.16
CA GLY A 102 -16.89 25.15 -5.56
C GLY A 102 -15.41 24.87 -5.81
N GLY A 103 -14.72 24.22 -4.87
CA GLY A 103 -13.31 23.86 -5.02
C GLY A 103 -13.13 22.57 -5.83
N GLY A 104 -12.20 22.59 -6.81
CA GLY A 104 -11.62 21.37 -7.35
C GLY A 104 -10.63 20.82 -6.33
N GLY A 105 -10.86 19.61 -5.83
CA GLY A 105 -10.08 19.05 -4.72
C GLY A 105 -8.57 19.01 -4.95
N GLU A 106 -7.82 18.54 -3.94
CA GLU A 106 -6.35 18.57 -4.01
C GLU A 106 -5.79 17.77 -5.20
N PRO A 107 -4.64 18.19 -5.77
CA PRO A 107 -3.96 17.46 -6.83
C PRO A 107 -3.65 16.00 -6.44
N MET A 108 -3.79 15.07 -7.39
CA MET A 108 -3.64 13.62 -7.15
C MET A 108 -2.30 13.25 -6.49
N ASN A 109 -1.20 13.87 -6.92
CA ASN A 109 0.13 13.64 -6.31
C ASN A 109 0.16 13.99 -4.81
N THR A 110 -0.51 15.09 -4.42
CA THR A 110 -0.59 15.55 -3.04
C THR A 110 -1.42 14.60 -2.20
N VAL A 111 -2.58 14.19 -2.71
CA VAL A 111 -3.48 13.22 -2.08
C VAL A 111 -2.77 11.87 -1.89
N THR A 112 -2.03 11.42 -2.90
CA THR A 112 -1.23 10.18 -2.87
C THR A 112 -0.15 10.25 -1.79
N LEU A 113 0.62 11.34 -1.74
CA LEU A 113 1.67 11.52 -0.74
C LEU A 113 1.10 11.51 0.69
N LYS A 114 -0.04 12.18 0.91
CA LYS A 114 -0.73 12.18 2.20
C LYS A 114 -1.17 10.77 2.61
N ALA A 115 -1.68 9.96 1.69
CA ALA A 115 -2.13 8.61 1.99
C ALA A 115 -0.96 7.67 2.33
N VAL A 116 0.14 7.77 1.57
CA VAL A 116 1.36 7.00 1.83
C VAL A 116 2.00 7.40 3.16
N ASN A 117 2.11 8.71 3.44
CA ASN A 117 2.67 9.18 4.72
C ASN A 117 1.81 8.75 5.91
N ASP A 118 0.48 8.80 5.78
CA ASP A 118 -0.45 8.33 6.82
C ASP A 118 -0.26 6.82 7.11
N LEU A 119 0.03 5.99 6.11
CA LEU A 119 0.39 4.59 6.33
C LEU A 119 1.75 4.41 7.00
N LEU A 120 2.77 5.17 6.58
CA LEU A 120 4.10 5.09 7.15
C LEU A 120 4.10 5.54 8.62
N ASP A 121 3.35 6.59 8.94
CA ASP A 121 3.17 7.06 10.32
C ASP A 121 2.52 5.99 11.19
N LYS A 122 1.55 5.22 10.66
CA LYS A 122 0.92 4.08 11.36
C LYS A 122 1.82 2.86 11.49
N LEU A 123 2.91 2.79 10.73
CA LEU A 123 3.89 1.69 10.80
C LEU A 123 4.97 1.97 11.84
N PHE A 124 5.36 3.24 12.02
CA PHE A 124 6.48 3.64 12.88
C PHE A 124 6.08 4.30 14.22
N LYS A 125 4.79 4.48 14.48
CA LYS A 125 4.24 4.89 15.79
C LYS A 125 3.68 3.68 16.52
#